data_AF-A0A4R9JZ67-F1
#
_entry.id   AF-A0A4R9JZ67-F1
#
_cell.length_a   1.000
_cell.length_b   1.000
_cell.length_c   1.000
_cell.angle_alpha   90.00
_cell.angle_beta   90.00
_cell.angle_gamma   90.00
#
_symmetry.space_group_name_H-M   'P 1'
#
loop_
_entity.id
_entity.type
_entity.pdbx_description
1 polymer ?
#
loop_
_entity_poly.entity_id
_entity_poly.type
_entity_poly.pdbx_seq_one_letter_code
_entity_poly.pdbx_strand_id
1 'polypeptide(L)'
;MIRKANFSFSLFHLFFVIPLLTLTSIQADESLPGPGKDGITITVEKGQTLSVISKTYLDDPRKWKELLKSNKIDNPNLILPGMKLWIPASLGKRPIAEIARSRGQSFVFLHSKKETSWSNASAGVGLFLRDEAKTEADSLLELHLVSGSQLELAPSSHVLIERVKSDTEPDTFFLRRGRMKAIVSKSNGTTLKKMFILRTPAAIADVKGTEFLTEVDEKENTSLACYEGNVAVSAQNVTVEVKAGYATFVEKGKAPTTPFLIPNAPKIEP
;
A
#
# COMPACT_ATOMS: atom_id res chain seq x y z
N MET A 1 -30.72 -36.70 -90.67
CA MET A 1 -30.36 -38.13 -90.57
C MET A 1 -28.91 -38.29 -91.00
N ILE A 2 -27.94 -38.07 -90.09
CA ILE A 2 -26.51 -38.33 -90.30
C ILE A 2 -25.97 -38.82 -88.95
N ARG A 3 -25.63 -40.12 -88.88
CA ARG A 3 -25.01 -40.77 -87.73
C ARG A 3 -23.53 -40.38 -87.69
N LYS A 4 -23.06 -39.84 -86.56
CA LYS A 4 -21.64 -39.78 -86.22
C LYS A 4 -21.39 -40.67 -85.01
N ALA A 5 -20.70 -41.78 -85.26
CA ALA A 5 -19.97 -42.53 -84.24
C ALA A 5 -18.78 -41.69 -83.77
N ASN A 6 -18.42 -41.79 -82.49
CA ASN A 6 -17.07 -41.54 -81.94
C ASN A 6 -17.05 -42.10 -80.51
N PHE A 7 -16.41 -43.26 -80.31
CA PHE A 7 -15.02 -43.44 -79.87
C PHE A 7 -14.84 -43.23 -78.36
N SER A 8 -14.76 -44.36 -77.67
CA SER A 8 -14.50 -44.51 -76.24
C SER A 8 -13.02 -44.27 -75.96
N PHE A 9 -12.71 -43.33 -75.06
CA PHE A 9 -11.38 -43.20 -74.46
C PHE A 9 -11.51 -43.38 -72.95
N SER A 10 -11.01 -44.52 -72.46
CA SER A 10 -10.80 -44.79 -71.05
C SER A 10 -9.56 -44.02 -70.60
N LEU A 11 -9.75 -43.01 -69.74
CA LEU A 11 -8.66 -42.22 -69.17
C LEU A 11 -8.32 -42.77 -67.79
N PHE A 12 -7.24 -43.54 -67.71
CA PHE A 12 -6.61 -43.98 -66.47
C PHE A 12 -6.20 -42.74 -65.66
N HIS A 13 -6.89 -42.46 -64.55
CA HIS A 13 -6.44 -41.45 -63.57
C HIS A 13 -5.33 -42.05 -62.72
N LEU A 14 -4.09 -41.68 -63.04
CA LEU A 14 -2.93 -41.87 -62.19
C LEU A 14 -3.05 -40.92 -60.99
N PHE A 15 -3.45 -41.43 -59.82
CA PHE A 15 -3.45 -40.68 -58.57
C PHE A 15 -2.00 -40.35 -58.17
N PHE A 16 -1.56 -39.13 -58.45
CA PHE A 16 -0.33 -38.59 -57.87
C PHE A 16 -0.64 -38.12 -56.45
N VAL A 17 -0.39 -38.99 -55.47
CA VAL A 17 -0.49 -38.62 -54.05
C VAL A 17 0.70 -37.70 -53.74
N ILE A 18 0.48 -36.39 -53.80
CA ILE A 18 1.43 -35.40 -53.27
C ILE A 18 1.33 -35.50 -51.75
N PRO A 19 2.41 -35.86 -51.02
CA PRO A 19 2.39 -35.77 -49.57
C PRO A 19 2.32 -34.30 -49.18
N LEU A 20 1.15 -33.87 -48.71
CA LEU A 20 0.95 -32.55 -48.12
C LEU A 20 1.79 -32.50 -46.83
N LEU A 21 3.01 -31.96 -46.91
CA LEU A 21 3.78 -31.58 -45.72
C LEU A 21 2.97 -30.50 -45.00
N THR A 22 2.19 -30.91 -44.01
CA THR A 22 1.64 -29.99 -43.02
C THR A 22 2.82 -29.45 -42.24
N LEU A 23 3.23 -28.22 -42.56
CA LEU A 23 3.97 -27.37 -41.63
C LEU A 23 3.08 -27.22 -40.39
N THR A 24 3.27 -28.11 -39.41
CA THR A 24 2.85 -27.84 -38.04
C THR A 24 3.59 -26.58 -37.63
N SER A 25 2.90 -25.44 -37.68
CA SER A 25 3.33 -24.25 -36.98
C SER A 25 3.58 -24.66 -35.55
N ILE A 26 4.85 -24.67 -35.13
CA ILE A 26 5.21 -24.70 -33.72
C ILE A 26 4.65 -23.40 -33.16
N GLN A 27 3.42 -23.44 -32.64
CA GLN A 27 2.96 -22.44 -31.70
C GLN A 27 3.86 -22.60 -30.49
N ALA A 28 4.84 -21.70 -30.39
CA ALA A 28 5.55 -21.46 -29.16
C ALA A 28 4.48 -21.12 -28.11
N ASP A 29 4.24 -22.08 -27.23
CA ASP A 29 3.43 -21.88 -26.04
C ASP A 29 4.23 -20.95 -25.12
N GLU A 30 4.16 -19.64 -25.37
CA GLU A 30 4.47 -18.62 -24.38
C GLU A 30 3.35 -18.61 -23.32
N SER A 31 3.07 -19.75 -22.71
CA SER A 31 2.34 -19.78 -21.45
C SER A 31 3.29 -19.24 -20.38
N LEU A 32 3.29 -17.92 -20.21
CA LEU A 32 3.72 -17.30 -18.96
C LEU A 32 3.05 -18.09 -17.81
N PRO A 33 3.77 -18.47 -16.74
CA PRO A 33 3.16 -19.18 -15.63
C PRO A 33 1.95 -18.38 -15.13
N GLY A 34 0.78 -19.02 -15.19
CA GLY A 34 -0.51 -18.47 -14.76
C GLY A 34 -0.54 -18.12 -13.26
N PRO A 35 -1.57 -17.38 -12.83
CA PRO A 35 -1.52 -16.49 -11.68
C PRO A 35 -1.50 -17.24 -10.35
N GLY A 36 -0.36 -17.23 -9.68
CA GLY A 36 -0.36 -17.20 -8.21
C GLY A 36 -0.94 -15.86 -7.78
N LYS A 37 -1.91 -15.87 -6.86
CA LYS A 37 -2.84 -14.79 -6.50
C LYS A 37 -2.26 -13.42 -6.09
N ASP A 38 -0.95 -13.21 -6.13
CA ASP A 38 -0.30 -12.06 -5.50
C ASP A 38 0.64 -11.34 -6.49
N GLY A 39 0.11 -10.63 -7.50
CA GLY A 39 0.93 -9.83 -8.42
C GLY A 39 0.13 -9.13 -9.53
N ILE A 40 0.78 -8.21 -10.27
CA ILE A 40 0.19 -7.49 -11.41
C ILE A 40 1.00 -7.73 -12.69
N THR A 41 0.33 -7.78 -13.84
CA THR A 41 1.00 -7.78 -15.14
C THR A 41 0.92 -6.38 -15.73
N ILE A 42 2.08 -5.80 -16.08
CA ILE A 42 2.18 -4.50 -16.75
C ILE A 42 2.62 -4.69 -18.19
N THR A 43 2.30 -3.73 -19.05
CA THR A 43 2.84 -3.68 -20.42
C THR A 43 3.88 -2.58 -20.51
N VAL A 44 5.04 -2.90 -21.07
CA VAL A 44 6.16 -1.96 -21.18
C VAL A 44 5.85 -0.91 -22.25
N GLU A 45 5.93 0.36 -21.88
CA GLU A 45 5.69 1.46 -22.82
C GLU A 45 6.97 1.88 -23.55
N LYS A 46 6.82 2.57 -24.69
CA LYS A 46 7.95 3.08 -25.46
C LYS A 46 8.80 4.04 -24.61
N GLY A 47 10.09 3.73 -24.46
CA GLY A 47 11.03 4.54 -23.67
C GLY A 47 11.07 4.22 -22.17
N GLN A 48 10.24 3.28 -21.68
CA GLN A 48 10.39 2.77 -20.32
C GLN A 48 11.62 1.87 -20.21
N THR A 49 12.42 2.11 -19.16
CA THR A 49 13.51 1.22 -18.78
C THR A 49 13.10 0.39 -17.57
N LEU A 50 13.78 -0.73 -17.37
CA LEU A 50 13.67 -1.56 -16.18
C LEU A 50 13.84 -0.77 -14.86
N SER A 51 14.73 0.22 -14.85
CA SER A 51 14.95 1.10 -13.70
C SER A 51 13.72 1.97 -13.41
N VAL A 52 13.11 2.53 -14.46
CA VAL A 52 11.87 3.34 -14.36
C VAL A 52 10.69 2.48 -13.90
N ILE A 53 10.55 1.27 -14.44
CA ILE A 53 9.53 0.30 -14.04
C ILE A 53 9.71 -0.08 -12.57
N SER A 54 10.94 -0.42 -12.17
CA SER A 54 11.26 -0.81 -10.79
C SER A 54 11.01 0.34 -9.82
N LYS A 55 11.37 1.58 -10.19
CA LYS A 55 11.05 2.76 -9.39
C LYS A 55 9.54 2.98 -9.26
N THR A 56 8.79 2.77 -10.33
CA THR A 56 7.34 3.01 -10.34
C THR A 56 6.59 2.00 -9.48
N TYR A 57 6.89 0.71 -9.64
CA TYR A 57 6.09 -0.39 -9.08
C TYR A 57 6.71 -1.07 -7.85
N LEU A 58 8.02 -0.96 -7.64
CA LEU A 58 8.76 -1.56 -6.51
C LEU A 58 9.33 -0.50 -5.54
N ASP A 59 9.12 0.78 -5.86
CA ASP A 59 9.68 1.99 -5.22
C ASP A 59 11.23 2.09 -5.16
N ASP A 60 11.93 1.12 -5.75
CA ASP A 60 13.39 1.07 -5.80
C ASP A 60 13.88 0.79 -7.23
N PRO A 61 14.61 1.73 -7.87
CA PRO A 61 15.13 1.53 -9.22
C PRO A 61 16.14 0.37 -9.28
N ARG A 62 16.75 -0.05 -8.17
CA ARG A 62 17.78 -1.09 -8.10
C ARG A 62 17.21 -2.51 -8.10
N LYS A 63 15.90 -2.68 -7.83
CA LYS A 63 15.20 -3.98 -7.82
C LYS A 63 14.92 -4.56 -9.21
N TRP A 64 15.42 -3.93 -10.27
CA TRP A 64 15.25 -4.42 -11.64
C TRP A 64 15.79 -5.84 -11.86
N LYS A 65 16.85 -6.22 -11.14
CA LYS A 65 17.42 -7.58 -11.21
C LYS A 65 16.45 -8.63 -10.68
N GLU A 66 15.77 -8.30 -9.59
CA GLU A 66 14.75 -9.17 -8.98
C GLU A 66 13.54 -9.28 -9.91
N LEU A 67 13.13 -8.18 -10.54
CA LEU A 67 12.06 -8.17 -11.52
C LEU A 67 12.37 -9.08 -12.72
N LEU A 68 13.59 -9.03 -13.27
CA LEU A 68 14.03 -9.93 -14.34
C LEU A 68 13.97 -11.40 -13.93
N LYS A 69 14.49 -11.70 -12.72
CA LYS A 69 14.47 -13.06 -12.16
C LYS A 69 13.05 -13.60 -12.04
N SER A 70 12.10 -12.78 -11.59
CA SER A 70 10.68 -13.15 -11.49
C SER A 70 10.01 -13.38 -12.83
N ASN A 71 10.48 -12.73 -13.89
CA ASN A 71 9.98 -12.89 -15.25
C ASN A 71 10.76 -13.93 -16.07
N LYS A 72 11.78 -14.58 -15.48
CA LYS A 72 12.68 -15.51 -16.17
C LYS A 72 13.33 -14.88 -17.42
N ILE A 73 13.70 -13.60 -17.33
CA ILE A 73 14.38 -12.87 -18.42
C ILE A 73 15.86 -12.75 -18.05
N ASP A 74 16.74 -13.39 -18.82
CA ASP A 74 18.17 -13.45 -18.51
C ASP A 74 18.96 -12.23 -19.00
N ASN A 75 18.50 -11.56 -20.07
CA ASN A 75 19.21 -10.43 -20.66
C ASN A 75 18.45 -9.09 -20.47
N PRO A 76 19.00 -8.12 -19.72
CA PRO A 76 18.36 -6.84 -19.40
C PRO A 76 18.04 -5.96 -20.60
N ASN A 77 18.76 -6.13 -21.72
CA ASN A 77 18.54 -5.36 -22.95
C ASN A 77 17.35 -5.85 -23.78
N LEU A 78 16.67 -6.92 -23.35
CA LEU A 78 15.55 -7.53 -24.07
C LEU A 78 14.20 -6.92 -23.76
N ILE A 79 14.10 -5.90 -22.90
CA ILE A 79 12.79 -5.35 -22.56
C ILE A 79 12.36 -4.36 -23.63
N LEU A 80 11.46 -4.81 -24.50
CA LEU A 80 10.94 -4.06 -25.63
C LEU A 80 9.55 -3.48 -25.31
N PRO A 81 9.19 -2.35 -25.92
CA PRO A 81 7.83 -1.82 -25.86
C PRO A 81 6.81 -2.89 -26.29
N GLY A 82 5.72 -3.03 -25.54
CA GLY A 82 4.68 -4.03 -25.75
C GLY A 82 4.89 -5.34 -25.00
N MET A 83 6.07 -5.58 -24.41
CA MET A 83 6.28 -6.77 -23.57
C MET A 83 5.45 -6.70 -22.30
N LYS A 84 4.91 -7.85 -21.88
CA LYS A 84 4.22 -8.01 -20.61
C LYS A 84 5.21 -8.45 -19.54
N LEU A 85 5.29 -7.71 -18.45
CA LEU A 85 6.07 -8.08 -17.27
C LEU A 85 5.14 -8.39 -16.11
N TRP A 86 5.32 -9.54 -15.50
CA TRP A 86 4.71 -9.91 -14.24
C TRP A 86 5.50 -9.33 -13.08
N ILE A 87 4.82 -8.58 -12.23
CA ILE A 87 5.35 -8.00 -11.00
C ILE A 87 4.75 -8.79 -9.84
N PRO A 88 5.53 -9.67 -9.20
CA PRO A 88 5.09 -10.32 -7.97
C PRO A 88 4.78 -9.27 -6.89
N ALA A 89 3.71 -9.45 -6.14
CA ALA A 89 3.38 -8.61 -4.98
C ALA A 89 4.47 -8.65 -3.91
N SER A 90 5.25 -9.75 -3.84
CA SER A 90 6.42 -9.84 -2.97
C SER A 90 7.51 -8.83 -3.31
N LEU A 91 7.62 -8.45 -4.59
CA LEU A 91 8.52 -7.41 -5.10
C LEU A 91 7.85 -6.03 -5.17
N GLY A 92 6.52 -6.01 -5.40
CA GLY A 92 5.71 -4.80 -5.50
C GLY A 92 5.71 -3.96 -4.23
N LYS A 93 5.21 -2.72 -4.35
CA LYS A 93 4.91 -1.88 -3.17
C LYS A 93 4.02 -2.67 -2.23
N ARG A 94 4.43 -2.75 -0.96
CA ARG A 94 3.60 -3.27 0.12
C ARG A 94 2.78 -2.14 0.71
N PRO A 95 1.52 -2.39 1.11
CA PRO A 95 0.77 -1.41 1.86
C PRO A 95 1.52 -1.08 3.15
N ILE A 96 1.44 0.17 3.59
CA ILE A 96 1.98 0.61 4.88
C ILE A 96 1.05 0.14 6.00
N ALA A 97 -0.26 0.26 5.75
CA ALA A 97 -1.31 -0.19 6.62
C ALA A 97 -2.38 -0.93 5.82
N GLU A 98 -3.06 -1.85 6.47
CA GLU A 98 -4.23 -2.54 5.93
C GLU A 98 -5.43 -2.26 6.83
N ILE A 99 -6.61 -2.08 6.24
CA ILE A 99 -7.85 -1.95 7.00
C ILE A 99 -8.17 -3.31 7.62
N ALA A 100 -8.02 -3.41 8.94
CA ALA A 100 -8.33 -4.60 9.69
C ALA A 100 -9.84 -4.73 9.94
N ARG A 101 -10.48 -3.61 10.28
CA ARG A 101 -11.92 -3.55 10.55
C ARG A 101 -12.46 -2.17 10.24
N SER A 102 -13.69 -2.13 9.75
CA SER A 102 -14.47 -0.91 9.55
C SER A 102 -15.87 -1.11 10.14
N ARG A 103 -16.31 -0.19 10.99
CA ARG A 103 -17.66 -0.17 11.58
C ARG A 103 -18.30 1.18 11.28
N GLY A 104 -19.55 1.17 10.83
CA GLY A 104 -20.24 2.40 10.41
C GLY A 104 -19.80 2.86 9.03
N GLN A 105 -19.77 4.18 8.82
CA GLN A 105 -19.40 4.81 7.56
C GLN A 105 -17.98 5.36 7.64
N SER A 106 -17.06 4.63 7.00
CA SER A 106 -15.65 5.01 6.90
C SER A 106 -15.25 5.00 5.42
N PHE A 107 -14.38 5.92 5.04
CA PHE A 107 -13.96 6.10 3.64
C PHE A 107 -12.45 6.18 3.53
N VAL A 108 -11.94 5.77 2.39
CA VAL A 108 -10.53 5.94 1.99
C VAL A 108 -10.44 6.73 0.70
N PHE A 109 -9.35 7.45 0.52
CA PHE A 109 -9.01 8.07 -0.75
C PHE A 109 -7.66 7.54 -1.21
N LEU A 110 -7.68 6.68 -2.24
CA LEU A 110 -6.50 5.94 -2.68
C LEU A 110 -5.78 6.71 -3.80
N HIS A 111 -5.08 7.78 -3.43
CA HIS A 111 -4.19 8.53 -4.31
C HIS A 111 -3.15 7.63 -4.98
N SER A 112 -2.69 6.59 -4.26
CA SER A 112 -1.77 5.57 -4.76
C SER A 112 -2.29 4.80 -5.97
N LYS A 113 -3.62 4.68 -6.09
CA LYS A 113 -4.32 4.05 -7.22
C LYS A 113 -4.84 5.07 -8.25
N LYS A 114 -4.49 6.35 -8.08
CA LYS A 114 -5.00 7.47 -8.90
C LYS A 114 -6.53 7.56 -8.90
N GLU A 115 -7.17 7.17 -7.80
CA GLU A 115 -8.60 7.40 -7.62
C GLU A 115 -8.87 8.91 -7.56
N THR A 116 -10.06 9.32 -7.98
CA THR A 116 -10.49 10.74 -8.02
C THR A 116 -11.58 11.07 -7.00
N SER A 117 -12.04 10.08 -6.24
CA SER A 117 -13.06 10.23 -5.22
C SER A 117 -12.83 9.30 -4.03
N TRP A 118 -13.47 9.62 -2.91
CA TRP A 118 -13.56 8.75 -1.74
C TRP A 118 -14.30 7.45 -2.09
N SER A 119 -13.82 6.33 -1.54
CA SER A 119 -14.43 5.00 -1.64
C SER A 119 -14.61 4.38 -0.26
N ASN A 120 -15.48 3.37 -0.13
CA ASN A 120 -15.76 2.75 1.17
C ASN A 120 -14.51 2.06 1.73
N ALA A 121 -14.21 2.34 3.00
CA ALA A 121 -13.15 1.67 3.75
C ALA A 121 -13.57 0.24 4.09
N SER A 122 -13.14 -0.72 3.27
CA SER A 122 -13.45 -2.15 3.43
C SER A 122 -12.26 -2.91 3.99
N ALA A 123 -12.52 -3.92 4.82
CA ALA A 123 -11.46 -4.78 5.35
C ALA A 123 -10.63 -5.42 4.22
N GLY A 124 -9.31 -5.53 4.43
CA GLY A 124 -8.38 -6.05 3.42
C GLY A 124 -7.84 -4.99 2.45
N VAL A 125 -8.37 -3.77 2.46
CA VAL A 125 -7.84 -2.69 1.62
C VAL A 125 -6.50 -2.21 2.20
N GLY A 126 -5.45 -2.30 1.38
CA GLY A 126 -4.13 -1.77 1.68
C GLY A 126 -4.03 -0.27 1.38
N LEU A 127 -3.45 0.48 2.31
CA LEU A 127 -3.16 1.91 2.25
C LEU A 127 -1.67 2.13 2.02
N PHE A 128 -1.35 2.99 1.07
CA PHE A 128 0.00 3.36 0.67
C PHE A 128 0.29 4.82 1.00
N LEU A 129 1.52 5.24 0.71
CA LEU A 129 1.93 6.63 0.82
C LEU A 129 0.95 7.57 0.11
N ARG A 130 0.54 8.63 0.81
CA ARG A 130 -0.43 9.66 0.42
C ARG A 130 -1.89 9.21 0.43
N ASP A 131 -2.20 7.95 0.68
CA ASP A 131 -3.58 7.56 0.86
C ASP A 131 -4.14 8.17 2.13
N GLU A 132 -5.45 8.39 2.14
CA GLU A 132 -6.17 8.98 3.25
C GLU A 132 -7.25 8.02 3.75
N ALA A 133 -7.55 8.09 5.04
CA ALA A 133 -8.66 7.39 5.64
C ALA A 133 -9.43 8.33 6.58
N LYS A 134 -10.76 8.27 6.52
CA LYS A 134 -11.64 9.05 7.39
C LYS A 134 -12.81 8.21 7.91
N THR A 135 -13.30 8.60 9.08
CA THR A 135 -14.49 8.06 9.73
C THR A 135 -15.53 9.17 9.82
N GLU A 136 -16.81 8.85 9.57
CA GLU A 136 -17.92 9.76 9.85
C GLU A 136 -18.35 9.65 11.33
N ALA A 137 -19.48 10.27 11.69
CA ALA A 137 -20.11 10.08 12.99
C ALA A 137 -20.40 8.58 13.25
N ASP A 138 -20.34 8.18 14.52
CA ASP A 138 -20.61 6.81 15.00
C ASP A 138 -19.82 5.69 14.30
N SER A 139 -18.68 6.05 13.69
CA SER A 139 -17.88 5.15 12.87
C SER A 139 -16.51 4.89 13.50
N LEU A 140 -15.95 3.71 13.21
CA LEU A 140 -14.65 3.26 13.69
C LEU A 140 -13.87 2.66 12.53
N LEU A 141 -12.58 2.91 12.46
CA LEU A 141 -11.68 2.27 11.49
C LEU A 141 -10.41 1.79 12.19
N GLU A 142 -10.17 0.49 12.15
CA GLU A 142 -8.95 -0.15 12.66
C GLU A 142 -8.00 -0.42 11.50
N LEU A 143 -6.75 0.03 11.65
CA LEU A 143 -5.66 -0.16 10.70
C LEU A 143 -4.55 -0.98 11.35
N HIS A 144 -4.07 -2.01 10.64
CA HIS A 144 -2.89 -2.77 11.02
C HIS A 144 -1.72 -2.39 10.13
N LEU A 145 -0.62 -1.94 10.73
CA LEU A 145 0.58 -1.59 10.00
C LEU A 145 1.42 -2.83 9.75
N VAL A 146 2.17 -2.84 8.65
CA VAL A 146 3.17 -3.89 8.36
C VAL A 146 4.29 -3.92 9.40
N SER A 147 4.50 -2.82 10.14
CA SER A 147 5.40 -2.78 11.31
C SER A 147 4.87 -3.52 12.54
N GLY A 148 3.63 -4.01 12.50
CA GLY A 148 2.95 -4.66 13.62
C GLY A 148 2.17 -3.70 14.53
N SER A 149 2.29 -2.39 14.32
CA SER A 149 1.53 -1.39 15.09
C SER A 149 0.06 -1.39 14.68
N GLN A 150 -0.83 -1.01 15.61
CA GLN A 150 -2.27 -0.91 15.37
C GLN A 150 -2.73 0.52 15.59
N LEU A 151 -3.55 1.05 14.68
CA LEU A 151 -4.17 2.36 14.80
C LEU A 151 -5.69 2.19 14.78
N GLU A 152 -6.38 2.94 15.62
CA GLU A 152 -7.84 3.00 15.65
C GLU A 152 -8.26 4.46 15.50
N LEU A 153 -9.00 4.76 14.43
CA LEU A 153 -9.63 6.05 14.22
C LEU A 153 -11.02 6.02 14.85
N ALA A 154 -11.23 6.92 15.81
CA ALA A 154 -12.51 7.16 16.45
C ALA A 154 -13.48 7.89 15.50
N PRO A 155 -14.75 8.12 15.87
CA PRO A 155 -15.67 8.90 15.05
C PRO A 155 -15.12 10.27 14.63
N SER A 156 -15.52 10.75 13.45
CA SER A 156 -15.18 12.08 12.92
C SER A 156 -13.66 12.34 12.77
N SER A 157 -12.88 11.31 12.44
CA SER A 157 -11.43 11.37 12.34
C SER A 157 -10.94 11.33 10.89
N HIS A 158 -9.77 11.92 10.64
CA HIS A 158 -9.15 11.92 9.31
C HIS A 158 -7.63 11.81 9.45
N VAL A 159 -7.07 10.74 8.89
CA VAL A 159 -5.63 10.48 8.86
C VAL A 159 -5.12 10.41 7.42
N LEU A 160 -3.91 10.92 7.22
CA LEU A 160 -3.12 10.82 6.00
C LEU A 160 -1.89 9.97 6.30
N ILE A 161 -1.58 9.03 5.40
CA ILE A 161 -0.35 8.24 5.48
C ILE A 161 0.79 9.05 4.87
N GLU A 162 1.70 9.51 5.72
CA GLU A 162 2.90 10.21 5.32
C GLU A 162 4.08 9.23 5.34
N ARG A 163 4.92 9.23 4.31
CA ARG A 163 6.17 8.47 4.34
C ARG A 163 7.24 9.35 3.77
N VAL A 164 8.41 9.29 4.39
CA VAL A 164 9.65 9.74 3.77
C VAL A 164 10.24 8.51 3.02
N LYS A 165 10.96 8.77 1.93
CA LYS A 165 11.14 7.88 0.75
C LYS A 165 11.78 6.48 0.99
N SER A 166 12.08 6.03 2.21
CA SER A 166 12.86 4.79 2.41
C SER A 166 12.27 3.76 3.41
N ASP A 167 12.75 2.50 3.29
CA ASP A 167 12.43 1.38 4.17
C ASP A 167 13.06 1.53 5.58
N THR A 168 14.02 2.44 5.73
CA THR A 168 14.76 2.73 6.97
C THR A 168 14.19 3.90 7.78
N GLU A 169 13.22 4.62 7.21
CA GLU A 169 12.61 5.80 7.81
C GLU A 169 11.35 5.46 8.61
N PRO A 170 10.98 6.33 9.56
CA PRO A 170 9.82 6.11 10.43
C PRO A 170 8.52 5.95 9.64
N ASP A 171 7.59 5.18 10.20
CA ASP A 171 6.21 5.20 9.74
C ASP A 171 5.59 6.52 10.24
N THR A 172 5.24 7.42 9.31
CA THR A 172 4.70 8.76 9.64
C THR A 172 3.21 8.83 9.32
N PHE A 173 2.43 9.44 10.20
CA PHE A 173 1.02 9.68 9.96
C PHE A 173 0.71 11.12 10.26
N PHE A 174 -0.22 11.70 9.53
CA PHE A 174 -0.76 13.03 9.81
C PHE A 174 -2.22 12.91 10.22
N LEU A 175 -2.50 13.11 11.50
CA LEU A 175 -3.87 13.20 12.01
C LEU A 175 -4.35 14.63 11.82
N ARG A 176 -5.26 14.81 10.85
CA ARG A 176 -5.75 16.13 10.45
C ARG A 176 -6.80 16.67 11.41
N ARG A 177 -7.66 15.78 11.92
CA ARG A 177 -8.72 16.07 12.90
C ARG A 177 -9.21 14.79 13.56
N GLY A 178 -9.93 14.95 14.66
CA GLY A 178 -10.57 13.86 15.37
C GLY A 178 -9.59 13.13 16.28
N ARG A 179 -9.85 11.86 16.57
CA ARG A 179 -9.13 11.11 17.60
C ARG A 179 -8.60 9.79 17.06
N MET A 180 -7.34 9.50 17.40
CA MET A 180 -6.69 8.25 17.06
C MET A 180 -6.08 7.62 18.31
N LYS A 181 -6.37 6.34 18.52
CA LYS A 181 -5.62 5.49 19.46
C LYS A 181 -4.56 4.72 18.67
N ALA A 182 -3.37 4.59 19.23
CA ALA A 182 -2.26 3.88 18.61
C ALA A 182 -1.56 2.96 19.61
N ILE A 183 -1.36 1.71 19.19
CA ILE A 183 -0.54 0.72 19.88
C ILE A 183 0.67 0.48 19.00
N VAL A 184 1.79 1.11 19.34
CA VAL A 184 3.04 1.04 18.57
C VAL A 184 3.83 -0.17 19.02
N SER A 185 4.16 -1.05 18.08
CA SER A 185 4.90 -2.28 18.38
C SER A 185 6.28 -1.98 18.97
N LYS A 186 6.66 -2.72 20.01
CA LYS A 186 8.01 -2.69 20.60
C LYS A 186 8.96 -3.41 19.64
N SER A 187 10.02 -2.72 19.21
CA SER A 187 11.01 -3.27 18.29
C SER A 187 11.86 -4.33 19.00
N ASN A 188 11.60 -5.62 18.75
CA ASN A 188 12.42 -6.73 19.23
C ASN A 188 13.44 -7.15 18.15
N GLY A 189 14.64 -6.54 18.13
CA GLY A 189 15.77 -7.05 17.34
C GLY A 189 16.63 -6.02 16.58
N THR A 190 17.88 -6.41 16.32
CA THR A 190 19.10 -5.69 15.89
C THR A 190 19.06 -4.93 14.55
N THR A 191 17.90 -4.65 13.96
CA THR A 191 17.80 -4.00 12.64
C THR A 191 16.92 -2.75 12.72
N LEU A 192 17.58 -1.59 12.66
CA LEU A 192 17.04 -0.23 12.49
C LEU A 192 15.66 0.02 13.13
N LYS A 193 15.73 0.50 14.37
CA LYS A 193 14.69 1.13 15.20
C LYS A 193 13.65 1.91 14.38
N LYS A 194 12.60 1.24 13.89
CA LYS A 194 11.49 1.91 13.19
C LYS A 194 10.75 2.77 14.19
N MET A 195 10.95 4.08 14.09
CA MET A 195 10.26 5.07 14.89
C MET A 195 8.87 5.29 14.29
N PHE A 196 7.86 5.49 15.13
CA PHE A 196 6.55 5.92 14.69
C PHE A 196 6.44 7.42 14.92
N ILE A 197 6.05 8.18 13.91
CA ILE A 197 5.88 9.63 14.03
C ILE A 197 4.42 9.97 13.75
N LEU A 198 3.76 10.59 14.73
CA LEU A 198 2.47 11.21 14.52
C LEU A 198 2.63 12.72 14.39
N ARG A 199 2.18 13.26 13.27
CA ARG A 199 2.09 14.69 13.04
C ARG A 199 0.63 15.12 13.19
N THR A 200 0.47 16.31 13.73
CA THR A 200 -0.79 17.03 13.85
C THR A 200 -0.53 18.47 13.39
N PRO A 201 -1.57 19.30 13.20
CA PRO A 201 -1.35 20.71 12.91
C PRO A 201 -0.55 21.47 13.99
N ALA A 202 -0.67 21.09 15.26
CA ALA A 202 -0.02 21.79 16.36
C ALA A 202 1.31 21.17 16.81
N ALA A 203 1.52 19.86 16.61
CA ALA A 203 2.64 19.14 17.21
C ALA A 203 3.14 17.94 16.40
N ILE A 204 4.34 17.47 16.75
CA ILE A 204 4.94 16.21 16.30
C ILE A 204 5.14 15.33 17.52
N ALA A 205 4.72 14.07 17.44
CA ALA A 205 4.92 13.06 18.48
C ALA A 205 5.83 11.95 17.94
N ASP A 206 7.00 11.80 18.58
CA ASP A 206 7.96 10.73 18.30
C ASP A 206 7.73 9.57 19.28
N VAL A 207 7.39 8.41 18.74
CA VAL A 207 6.85 7.29 19.51
C VAL A 207 7.68 6.03 19.30
N LYS A 208 7.95 5.30 20.40
CA LYS A 208 8.69 4.03 20.39
C LYS A 208 8.09 3.06 21.40
N GLY A 209 7.34 2.07 20.92
CA GLY A 209 6.84 0.99 21.77
C GLY A 209 5.89 1.49 22.85
N THR A 210 4.82 2.18 22.45
CA THR A 210 3.95 2.98 23.31
C THR A 210 2.49 2.74 22.94
N GLU A 211 1.61 2.71 23.95
CA GLU A 211 0.16 2.88 23.76
C GLU A 211 -0.22 4.31 24.10
N PHE A 212 -0.82 5.03 23.15
CA PHE A 212 -1.20 6.43 23.35
C PHE A 212 -2.46 6.79 22.56
N LEU A 213 -3.09 7.89 22.94
CA LEU A 213 -4.24 8.48 22.28
C LEU A 213 -3.93 9.93 21.94
N THR A 214 -4.31 10.35 20.75
CA THR A 214 -4.17 11.73 20.29
C THR A 214 -5.51 12.23 19.77
N GLU A 215 -5.84 13.46 20.11
CA GLU A 215 -7.02 14.16 19.63
C GLU A 215 -6.61 15.50 19.05
N VAL A 216 -7.16 15.83 17.88
CA VAL A 216 -7.05 17.12 17.22
C VAL A 216 -8.44 17.74 17.16
N ASP A 217 -8.63 18.83 17.90
CA ASP A 217 -9.91 19.54 18.00
C ASP A 217 -10.20 20.43 16.77
N GLU A 218 -11.35 21.08 16.74
CA GLU A 218 -11.75 21.98 15.64
C GLU A 218 -10.87 23.24 15.51
N LYS A 219 -10.19 23.63 16.58
CA LYS A 219 -9.21 24.73 16.59
C LYS A 219 -7.82 24.25 16.22
N GLU A 220 -7.70 22.98 15.84
CA GLU A 220 -6.47 22.29 15.50
C GLU A 220 -5.46 22.18 16.66
N ASN A 221 -5.95 22.30 17.90
CA ASN A 221 -5.13 22.00 19.08
C ASN A 221 -4.99 20.49 19.24
N THR A 222 -3.90 20.08 19.86
CA THR A 222 -3.58 18.65 20.05
C THR A 222 -3.55 18.30 21.53
N SER A 223 -4.35 17.29 21.91
CA SER A 223 -4.22 16.60 23.20
C SER A 223 -3.58 15.25 22.96
N LEU A 224 -2.53 14.92 23.72
CA LEU A 224 -1.89 13.60 23.65
C LEU A 224 -1.82 12.98 25.04
N ALA A 225 -2.34 11.78 25.19
CA ALA A 225 -2.34 10.99 26.42
C ALA A 225 -1.55 9.69 26.21
N CYS A 226 -0.58 9.42 27.09
CA CYS A 226 0.25 8.22 27.05
C CYS A 226 -0.23 7.22 28.10
N TYR A 227 -0.60 6.02 27.69
CA TYR A 227 -1.09 4.95 28.57
C TYR A 227 0.00 3.94 28.92
N GLU A 228 0.88 3.63 27.98
CA GLU A 228 2.02 2.74 28.20
C GLU A 228 3.27 3.30 27.49
N GLY A 229 4.44 3.23 28.12
CA GLY A 229 5.69 3.66 27.53
C GLY A 229 5.92 5.17 27.67
N ASN A 230 6.36 5.80 26.59
CA ASN A 230 6.74 7.20 26.58
C ASN A 230 6.58 7.82 25.18
N VAL A 231 6.22 9.10 25.12
CA VAL A 231 6.10 9.87 23.87
C VAL A 231 6.83 11.20 24.01
N ALA A 232 7.72 11.50 23.08
CA ALA A 232 8.30 12.84 22.99
C ALA A 232 7.39 13.71 22.12
N VAL A 233 6.79 14.75 22.70
CA VAL A 233 5.89 15.68 22.00
C VAL A 233 6.61 16.99 21.79
N SER A 234 6.72 17.42 20.54
CA SER A 234 7.46 18.61 20.13
C SER A 234 6.57 19.61 19.41
N ALA A 235 6.64 20.88 19.82
CA ALA A 235 6.05 22.02 19.12
C ALA A 235 6.81 23.31 19.48
N GLN A 236 6.89 24.27 18.55
CA GLN A 236 7.56 25.56 18.78
C GLN A 236 8.98 25.43 19.37
N ASN A 237 9.78 24.48 18.86
CA ASN A 237 11.13 24.15 19.34
C ASN A 237 11.22 23.71 20.81
N VAL A 238 10.10 23.35 21.43
CA VAL A 238 10.04 22.79 22.78
C VAL A 238 9.56 21.35 22.70
N THR A 239 10.27 20.47 23.40
CA THR A 239 9.92 19.05 23.51
C THR A 239 9.62 18.70 24.96
N VAL A 240 8.51 17.99 25.18
CA VAL A 240 8.14 17.43 26.48
C VAL A 240 8.03 15.91 26.38
N GLU A 241 8.51 15.21 27.41
CA GLU A 241 8.38 13.75 27.52
C GLU A 241 7.10 13.38 28.27
N VAL A 242 6.18 12.71 27.59
CA VAL A 242 4.89 12.27 28.13
C VAL A 242 4.97 10.80 28.49
N LYS A 243 5.19 10.52 29.77
CA LYS A 243 5.25 9.16 30.34
C LYS A 243 3.87 8.56 30.49
N ALA A 244 3.80 7.24 30.60
CA ALA A 244 2.58 6.50 30.94
C ALA A 244 1.85 7.14 32.14
N GLY A 245 0.54 7.33 32.01
CA GLY A 245 -0.32 7.99 33.01
C GLY A 245 -0.36 9.51 32.90
N TYR A 246 0.36 10.11 31.95
CA TYR A 246 0.37 11.55 31.72
C TYR A 246 -0.17 11.92 30.33
N ALA A 247 -0.63 13.16 30.23
CA ALA A 247 -1.03 13.81 29.00
C ALA A 247 -0.34 15.18 28.86
N THR A 248 -0.29 15.70 27.64
CA THR A 248 0.09 17.08 27.34
C THR A 248 -0.93 17.69 26.39
N PHE A 249 -1.03 19.01 26.41
CA PHE A 249 -1.85 19.79 25.51
C PHE A 249 -0.96 20.75 24.72
N VAL A 250 -1.24 20.89 23.42
CA VAL A 250 -0.54 21.79 22.53
C VAL A 250 -1.57 22.65 21.81
N GLU A 251 -1.66 23.92 22.20
CA GLU A 251 -2.42 24.91 21.45
C GLU A 251 -1.70 25.22 20.14
N LYS A 252 -2.44 25.34 19.03
CA LYS A 252 -1.82 25.60 17.72
C LYS A 252 -0.96 26.86 17.77
N GLY A 253 0.30 26.72 17.38
CA GLY A 253 1.28 27.82 17.40
C GLY A 253 1.96 28.08 18.75
N LYS A 254 1.69 27.27 19.79
CA LYS A 254 2.34 27.36 21.10
C LYS A 254 3.16 26.10 21.42
N ALA A 255 4.02 26.22 22.42
CA ALA A 255 4.78 25.10 22.95
C ALA A 255 3.86 24.12 23.71
N PRO A 256 4.24 22.84 23.85
CA PRO A 256 3.49 21.89 24.65
C PRO A 256 3.43 22.31 26.12
N THR A 257 2.30 22.07 26.78
CA THR A 257 2.22 22.25 28.23
C THR A 257 3.06 21.21 28.95
N THR A 258 3.49 21.53 30.16
CA THR A 258 4.07 20.52 31.06
C THR A 258 3.12 19.33 31.23
N PRO A 259 3.61 18.08 31.15
CA PRO A 259 2.75 16.91 31.27
C PRO A 259 1.97 16.88 32.59
N PHE A 260 0.69 16.53 32.52
CA PHE A 260 -0.24 16.43 33.65
C PHE A 260 -0.87 15.04 33.71
N LEU A 261 -1.36 14.61 34.89
CA LEU A 261 -1.92 13.27 35.06
C LEU A 261 -3.22 13.09 34.27
N ILE A 262 -3.35 11.94 33.61
CA ILE A 262 -4.61 11.52 33.02
C ILE A 262 -5.59 11.22 34.17
N PRO A 263 -6.84 11.75 34.13
CA PRO A 263 -7.84 11.39 35.13
C PRO A 263 -8.07 9.88 35.15
N ASN A 264 -8.27 9.32 36.34
CA ASN A 264 -8.73 7.93 36.45
C ASN A 264 -10.07 7.78 35.72
N ALA A 265 -10.27 6.63 35.08
CA ALA A 265 -11.58 6.30 34.51
C ALA A 265 -12.66 6.48 35.58
N PRO A 266 -13.83 7.05 35.24
CA PRO A 266 -14.94 7.15 36.17
C PRO A 266 -15.23 5.78 36.76
N LYS A 267 -15.30 5.69 38.09
CA LYS A 267 -15.80 4.47 38.73
C LYS A 267 -17.29 4.39 38.41
N ILE A 268 -17.68 3.40 37.62
CA ILE A 268 -19.09 3.06 37.46
C ILE A 268 -19.49 2.38 38.76
N GLU A 269 -20.23 3.08 39.61
CA GLU A 269 -20.88 2.42 40.75
C GLU A 269 -21.93 1.44 40.19
N PRO A 270 -21.96 0.19 40.71
CA PRO A 270 -22.84 -0.87 40.20
C PRO A 270 -24.33 -0.59 40.44
#